data_AF-A0A510KWQ6-F1
#
_entry.id   AF-A0A510KWQ6-F1
#
_cell.length_a   1.000
_cell.length_b   1.000
_cell.length_c   1.000
_cell.angle_alpha   90.00
_cell.angle_beta   90.00
_cell.angle_gamma   90.00
#
_symmetry.space_group_name_H-M   'P 1'
#
loop_
_entity.id
_entity.type
_entity.pdbx_description
1 polymer ?
#
loop_
_entity_poly.entity_id
_entity_poly.type
_entity_poly.pdbx_seq_one_letter_code
_entity_poly.pdbx_strand_id
1 'polypeptide(L)'
;MKKNILKVLLFLVLGNVGFGDVIQILGDHYSIDKGKVYYENEILEGVNPKTAELIGFSLLKDDKNIYYMGKKIKDVKIKNFEKLGKNYWKNDNKIYYRDEKIENADIISFKVLNEDYAKDKNHIYRGSEAIDSSLSGKIKDPKTFEFLPNGIINATLYGKDKYNVYYIENKMINCFDTYYSIYEVNGINKDKVELLNDWFIKDDKNIYFKGEILEGVDYNTFEVLPNGEGKDKNRSYEYLTKDEWKWF
;
A
#
# COMPACT_ATOMS: atom_id res chain seq x y z
N MET A 1 -51.84 37.86 -12.07
CA MET A 1 -51.48 36.80 -13.04
C MET A 1 -51.11 35.54 -12.25
N LYS A 2 -51.80 34.40 -12.37
CA LYS A 2 -51.66 33.30 -13.37
C LYS A 2 -50.27 32.60 -13.40
N LYS A 3 -50.22 31.37 -12.86
CA LYS A 3 -49.37 30.18 -13.26
C LYS A 3 -47.82 30.36 -13.13
N ASN A 4 -46.89 29.39 -13.08
CA ASN A 4 -46.79 27.91 -12.99
C ASN A 4 -45.29 27.54 -12.66
N ILE A 5 -44.81 26.36 -12.22
CA ILE A 5 -45.40 25.09 -11.73
C ILE A 5 -44.40 24.29 -10.82
N LEU A 6 -44.92 23.59 -9.81
CA LEU A 6 -44.55 22.25 -9.26
C LEU A 6 -43.19 21.54 -9.57
N LYS A 7 -42.42 21.24 -8.51
CA LYS A 7 -41.70 19.97 -8.21
C LYS A 7 -41.54 19.90 -6.67
N VAL A 8 -42.09 19.00 -5.84
CA VAL A 8 -42.36 17.54 -5.95
C VAL A 8 -41.06 16.80 -6.24
N LEU A 9 -40.49 15.96 -5.35
CA LEU A 9 -40.98 15.39 -4.09
C LEU A 9 -39.78 14.94 -3.22
N LEU A 10 -39.84 15.05 -1.90
CA LEU A 10 -38.97 14.27 -1.00
C LEU A 10 -39.86 13.62 0.07
N PHE A 11 -40.24 12.37 -0.15
CA PHE A 11 -41.07 11.60 0.78
C PHE A 11 -40.25 11.23 2.02
N LEU A 12 -40.37 12.03 3.08
CA LEU A 12 -40.38 11.50 4.44
C LEU A 12 -41.71 10.80 4.69
N VAL A 13 -41.69 9.80 5.58
CA VAL A 13 -42.77 8.84 5.90
C VAL A 13 -42.87 7.65 4.94
N LEU A 14 -42.28 6.52 5.38
CA LEU A 14 -42.92 5.22 5.31
C LEU A 14 -43.00 4.65 6.74
N GLY A 15 -44.13 4.89 7.40
CA GLY A 15 -44.55 4.02 8.48
C GLY A 15 -45.23 2.78 7.88
N ASN A 16 -44.97 1.60 8.45
CA ASN A 16 -45.73 0.35 8.27
C ASN A 16 -46.46 0.16 6.93
N VAL A 17 -45.70 0.06 5.83
CA VAL A 17 -46.12 -0.67 4.63
C VAL A 17 -45.28 -1.94 4.54
N GLY A 18 -45.92 -3.05 4.15
CA GLY A 18 -45.34 -4.39 4.26
C GLY A 18 -43.99 -4.50 3.55
N PHE A 19 -42.98 -4.99 4.26
CA PHE A 19 -41.68 -5.35 3.70
C PHE A 19 -41.85 -6.52 2.73
N GLY A 20 -42.07 -6.23 1.45
CA GLY A 20 -41.45 -7.01 0.40
C GLY A 20 -39.93 -6.88 0.51
N ASP A 21 -39.19 -7.93 0.16
CA ASP A 21 -37.74 -7.98 0.39
C ASP A 21 -37.01 -6.82 -0.34
N VAL A 22 -36.61 -5.80 0.43
CA VAL A 22 -35.81 -4.69 -0.08
C VAL A 22 -34.34 -5.11 -0.07
N ILE A 23 -33.72 -5.13 -1.25
CA ILE A 23 -32.29 -5.39 -1.39
C ILE A 23 -31.51 -4.24 -0.76
N GLN A 24 -30.67 -4.53 0.23
CA GLN A 24 -29.74 -3.59 0.84
C GLN A 24 -28.37 -3.74 0.16
N ILE A 25 -27.96 -2.74 -0.62
CA ILE A 25 -26.59 -2.67 -1.15
C ILE A 25 -25.66 -2.15 -0.06
N LEU A 26 -24.58 -2.90 0.23
CA LEU A 26 -23.54 -2.51 1.20
C LEU A 26 -22.35 -1.83 0.52
N GLY A 27 -22.07 -2.20 -0.74
CA GLY A 27 -21.02 -1.63 -1.59
C GLY A 27 -21.00 -2.35 -2.94
N ASP A 28 -20.06 -1.99 -3.81
CA ASP A 28 -20.03 -2.41 -5.24
C ASP A 28 -20.16 -3.93 -5.45
N HIS A 29 -19.60 -4.73 -4.54
CA HIS A 29 -19.60 -6.20 -4.59
C HIS A 29 -20.45 -6.86 -3.49
N TYR A 30 -21.11 -6.12 -2.60
CA TYR A 30 -21.79 -6.70 -1.43
C TYR A 30 -23.23 -6.23 -1.30
N SER A 31 -24.16 -7.17 -1.10
CA SER A 31 -25.58 -6.87 -0.85
C SER A 31 -26.22 -7.85 0.14
N ILE A 32 -27.41 -7.48 0.63
CA ILE A 32 -28.29 -8.34 1.42
C ILE A 32 -29.65 -8.39 0.74
N ASP A 33 -30.10 -9.58 0.33
CA ASP A 33 -31.45 -9.86 -0.18
C ASP A 33 -32.03 -11.05 0.59
N LYS A 34 -33.33 -11.00 0.93
CA LYS A 34 -34.07 -12.11 1.59
C LYS A 34 -33.37 -12.70 2.83
N GLY A 35 -32.68 -11.86 3.60
CA GLY A 35 -31.93 -12.30 4.78
C GLY A 35 -30.69 -13.16 4.47
N LYS A 36 -30.15 -13.07 3.25
CA LYS A 36 -28.87 -13.66 2.84
C LYS A 36 -27.90 -12.55 2.46
N VAL A 37 -26.63 -12.71 2.79
CA VAL A 37 -25.57 -11.80 2.35
C VAL A 37 -24.93 -12.36 1.10
N TYR A 38 -24.66 -11.50 0.12
CA TYR A 38 -24.07 -11.84 -1.16
C TYR A 38 -22.72 -11.15 -1.33
N TYR A 39 -21.79 -11.85 -1.97
CA TYR A 39 -20.64 -11.26 -2.63
C TYR A 39 -20.79 -11.50 -4.14
N GLU A 40 -20.85 -10.42 -4.90
CA GLU A 40 -21.21 -10.42 -6.33
C GLU A 40 -22.54 -11.17 -6.53
N ASN A 41 -22.51 -12.37 -7.14
CA ASN A 41 -23.69 -13.21 -7.37
C ASN A 41 -23.75 -14.45 -6.45
N GLU A 42 -22.79 -14.62 -5.53
CA GLU A 42 -22.67 -15.79 -4.66
C GLU A 42 -23.19 -15.51 -3.24
N ILE A 43 -23.86 -16.50 -2.63
CA ILE A 43 -24.33 -16.42 -1.24
C ILE A 43 -23.18 -16.69 -0.29
N LEU A 44 -22.96 -15.78 0.66
CA LEU A 44 -21.98 -15.96 1.74
C LEU A 44 -22.59 -16.75 2.89
N GLU A 45 -22.40 -18.07 2.83
CA GLU A 45 -22.93 -18.99 3.83
C GLU A 45 -22.37 -18.72 5.25
N GLY A 46 -23.27 -18.77 6.23
CA GLY A 46 -22.95 -18.57 7.65
C GLY A 46 -22.69 -17.12 8.08
N VAL A 47 -22.81 -16.12 7.19
CA VAL A 47 -22.81 -14.70 7.58
C VAL A 47 -24.11 -14.37 8.30
N ASN A 48 -24.04 -13.63 9.41
CA ASN A 48 -25.23 -13.04 10.03
C ASN A 48 -25.62 -11.72 9.32
N PRO A 49 -26.72 -11.67 8.53
CA PRO A 49 -27.11 -10.49 7.77
C PRO A 49 -27.50 -9.30 8.66
N LYS A 50 -27.91 -9.52 9.91
CA LYS A 50 -28.35 -8.46 10.82
C LYS A 50 -27.19 -7.65 11.41
N THR A 51 -25.98 -8.17 11.30
CA THR A 51 -24.74 -7.59 11.87
C THR A 51 -23.65 -7.44 10.82
N ALA A 52 -23.96 -7.77 9.56
CA ALA A 52 -23.05 -7.66 8.43
C ALA A 52 -22.70 -6.19 8.16
N GLU A 53 -21.42 -5.86 8.22
CA GLU A 53 -20.88 -4.51 8.07
C GLU A 53 -19.71 -4.54 7.08
N LEU A 54 -19.79 -3.73 6.02
CA LEU A 54 -18.71 -3.59 5.04
C LEU A 54 -17.71 -2.52 5.50
N ILE A 55 -16.43 -2.89 5.54
CA ILE A 55 -15.33 -2.09 6.08
C ILE A 55 -14.41 -1.63 4.94
N GLY A 56 -14.81 -0.55 4.26
CA GLY A 56 -14.17 -0.12 3.02
C GLY A 56 -14.79 -0.85 1.83
N PHE A 57 -13.97 -1.45 0.98
CA PHE A 57 -14.43 -2.07 -0.27
C PHE A 57 -14.46 -3.61 -0.25
N SER A 58 -13.60 -4.24 0.57
CA SER A 58 -13.28 -5.67 0.46
C SER A 58 -13.46 -6.50 1.73
N LEU A 59 -13.46 -5.88 2.92
CA LEU A 59 -13.62 -6.59 4.19
C LEU A 59 -15.07 -6.51 4.67
N LEU A 60 -15.75 -7.65 4.81
CA LEU A 60 -17.04 -7.75 5.47
C LEU A 60 -16.87 -8.43 6.83
N LYS A 61 -17.46 -7.89 7.90
CA LYS A 61 -17.54 -8.55 9.21
C LYS A 61 -18.98 -8.77 9.65
N ASP A 62 -19.20 -9.78 10.48
CA ASP A 62 -20.45 -9.95 11.24
C ASP A 62 -20.16 -9.99 12.77
N ASP A 63 -21.06 -10.53 13.60
CA ASP A 63 -20.85 -10.65 15.05
C ASP A 63 -19.83 -11.73 15.46
N LYS A 64 -19.36 -12.55 14.52
CA LYS A 64 -18.53 -13.74 14.79
C LYS A 64 -17.27 -13.83 13.93
N ASN A 65 -17.35 -13.39 12.68
CA ASN A 65 -16.46 -13.77 11.58
C ASN A 65 -15.99 -12.53 10.78
N ILE A 66 -14.92 -12.70 10.00
CA ILE A 66 -14.42 -11.73 9.03
C ILE A 66 -14.28 -12.43 7.68
N TYR A 67 -14.61 -11.71 6.61
CA TYR A 67 -14.55 -12.14 5.23
C TYR A 67 -13.78 -11.09 4.41
N TYR A 68 -12.95 -11.53 3.48
CA TYR A 68 -12.24 -10.69 2.53
C TYR A 68 -12.60 -11.12 1.11
N MET A 69 -13.17 -10.22 0.31
CA MET A 69 -13.64 -10.47 -1.07
C MET A 69 -14.47 -11.77 -1.15
N GLY A 70 -15.52 -11.83 -0.33
CA GLY A 70 -16.40 -13.00 -0.18
C GLY A 70 -15.82 -14.19 0.60
N LYS A 71 -14.49 -14.33 0.70
CA LYS A 71 -13.85 -15.49 1.35
C LYS A 71 -13.77 -15.31 2.86
N LYS A 72 -14.27 -16.29 3.62
CA LYS A 72 -14.14 -16.31 5.09
C LYS A 72 -12.68 -16.48 5.50
N ILE A 73 -12.19 -15.59 6.35
CA ILE A 73 -10.87 -15.72 6.97
C ILE A 73 -10.95 -16.82 8.04
N LYS A 74 -10.18 -17.89 7.84
CA LYS A 74 -10.21 -19.08 8.71
C LYS A 74 -9.62 -18.77 10.09
N ASP A 75 -10.17 -19.41 11.11
CA ASP A 75 -9.69 -19.38 12.50
C ASP A 75 -9.59 -17.99 13.15
N VAL A 76 -10.18 -16.96 12.51
CA VAL A 76 -10.34 -15.61 13.06
C VAL A 76 -11.78 -15.41 13.52
N LYS A 77 -11.94 -15.15 14.82
CA LYS A 77 -13.19 -14.68 15.42
C LYS A 77 -13.09 -13.20 15.76
N ILE A 78 -14.18 -12.46 15.59
CA ILE A 78 -14.27 -11.05 15.96
C ILE A 78 -13.98 -10.86 17.47
N LYS A 79 -12.96 -10.06 17.77
CA LYS A 79 -12.61 -9.62 19.13
C LYS A 79 -11.71 -8.39 19.04
N ASN A 80 -12.22 -7.24 19.51
CA ASN A 80 -11.51 -5.95 19.46
C ASN A 80 -11.01 -5.62 18.04
N PHE A 81 -11.90 -5.72 17.05
CA PHE A 81 -11.60 -5.38 15.65
C PHE A 81 -11.29 -3.88 15.52
N GLU A 82 -10.22 -3.55 14.82
CA GLU A 82 -9.72 -2.20 14.63
C GLU A 82 -9.18 -2.06 13.20
N LYS A 83 -9.68 -1.09 12.42
CA LYS A 83 -9.15 -0.79 11.09
C LYS A 83 -7.93 0.13 11.23
N LEU A 84 -6.80 -0.27 10.65
CA LEU A 84 -5.53 0.47 10.75
C LEU A 84 -5.18 1.24 9.46
N GLY A 85 -5.67 0.77 8.31
CA GLY A 85 -5.45 1.39 7.00
C GLY A 85 -6.46 0.91 5.96
N LYS A 86 -6.14 1.08 4.67
CA LYS A 86 -7.00 0.59 3.58
C LYS A 86 -7.09 -0.94 3.57
N ASN A 87 -5.93 -1.61 3.59
CA ASN A 87 -5.80 -3.06 3.58
C ASN A 87 -5.38 -3.64 4.94
N TYR A 88 -4.89 -2.82 5.86
CA TYR A 88 -4.41 -3.23 7.19
C TYR A 88 -5.49 -3.11 8.26
N TRP A 89 -5.58 -4.12 9.13
CA TRP A 89 -6.50 -4.17 10.26
C TRP A 89 -5.93 -5.05 11.38
N LYS A 90 -6.57 -5.00 12.55
CA LYS A 90 -6.16 -5.68 13.77
C LYS A 90 -7.36 -6.35 14.41
N ASN A 91 -7.14 -7.53 14.98
CA ASN A 91 -8.14 -8.27 15.72
C ASN A 91 -7.44 -9.19 16.74
N ASP A 92 -7.89 -9.18 17.99
CA ASP A 92 -7.31 -9.89 19.13
C ASP A 92 -5.77 -9.83 19.23
N ASN A 93 -5.22 -8.61 19.19
CA ASN A 93 -3.78 -8.35 19.24
C ASN A 93 -2.97 -9.09 18.15
N LYS A 94 -3.57 -9.32 16.98
CA LYS A 94 -2.89 -9.77 15.76
C LYS A 94 -3.13 -8.72 14.68
N ILE A 95 -2.08 -8.45 13.90
CA ILE A 95 -2.15 -7.57 12.74
C ILE A 95 -2.39 -8.42 11.50
N TYR A 96 -3.20 -7.89 10.58
CA TYR A 96 -3.56 -8.52 9.33
C TYR A 96 -3.41 -7.53 8.17
N TYR A 97 -3.07 -8.07 7.01
CA TYR A 97 -3.12 -7.39 5.73
C TYR A 97 -4.04 -8.21 4.82
N ARG A 98 -5.13 -7.61 4.34
CA ARG A 98 -6.18 -8.31 3.56
C ARG A 98 -6.71 -9.52 4.34
N ASP A 99 -6.53 -10.74 3.85
CA ASP A 99 -6.88 -12.01 4.50
C ASP A 99 -5.73 -12.67 5.27
N GLU A 100 -4.51 -12.13 5.19
CA GLU A 100 -3.30 -12.73 5.76
C GLU A 100 -2.92 -12.12 7.12
N LYS A 101 -2.45 -12.97 8.04
CA LYS A 101 -1.89 -12.55 9.33
C LYS A 101 -0.42 -12.18 9.14
N ILE A 102 -0.01 -11.05 9.71
CA ILE A 102 1.40 -10.66 9.78
C ILE A 102 2.04 -11.38 10.97
N GLU A 103 2.98 -12.29 10.72
CA GLU A 103 3.67 -13.02 11.78
C GLU A 103 4.71 -12.15 12.50
N ASN A 104 4.81 -12.33 13.82
CA ASN A 104 5.76 -11.65 14.70
C ASN A 104 5.72 -10.10 14.73
N ALA A 105 4.71 -9.45 14.14
CA ALA A 105 4.54 -8.01 14.16
C ALA A 105 4.38 -7.45 15.59
N ASP A 106 5.15 -6.42 15.94
CA ASP A 106 5.06 -5.70 17.20
C ASP A 106 3.85 -4.75 17.19
N ILE A 107 2.72 -5.25 17.71
CA ILE A 107 1.42 -4.57 17.74
C ILE A 107 1.46 -3.17 18.36
N ILE A 108 2.40 -2.91 19.28
CA ILE A 108 2.50 -1.63 20.01
C ILE A 108 3.16 -0.54 19.16
N SER A 109 4.11 -0.92 18.30
CA SER A 109 4.82 0.01 17.41
C SER A 109 4.37 -0.05 15.94
N PHE A 110 3.45 -0.96 15.61
CA PHE A 110 2.94 -1.12 14.25
C PHE A 110 2.27 0.17 13.74
N LYS A 111 2.76 0.68 12.61
CA LYS A 111 2.26 1.88 11.93
C LYS A 111 2.13 1.61 10.45
N VAL A 112 0.93 1.82 9.92
CA VAL A 112 0.65 1.81 8.49
C VAL A 112 1.32 3.02 7.84
N LEU A 113 2.02 2.80 6.72
CA LEU A 113 2.68 3.86 5.94
C LEU A 113 1.81 4.28 4.75
N ASN A 114 1.19 3.32 4.05
CA ASN A 114 0.19 3.57 3.01
C ASN A 114 -0.75 2.34 2.86
N GLU A 115 -1.33 2.12 1.67
CA GLU A 115 -2.22 0.97 1.45
C GLU A 115 -1.55 -0.41 1.47
N ASP A 116 -0.28 -0.50 1.05
CA ASP A 116 0.44 -1.76 0.84
C ASP A 116 1.76 -1.85 1.63
N TYR A 117 2.12 -0.80 2.39
CA TYR A 117 3.30 -0.77 3.23
C TYR A 117 2.98 -0.36 4.67
N ALA A 118 3.69 -0.97 5.61
CA ALA A 118 3.65 -0.66 7.03
C ALA A 118 5.03 -0.86 7.66
N LYS A 119 5.15 -0.57 8.95
CA LYS A 119 6.37 -0.82 9.72
C LYS A 119 6.04 -1.09 11.19
N ASP A 120 6.97 -1.70 11.90
CA ASP A 120 7.02 -1.67 13.35
C ASP A 120 8.42 -1.22 13.83
N LYS A 121 8.78 -1.47 15.10
CA LYS A 121 10.12 -1.13 15.63
C LYS A 121 11.26 -2.01 15.11
N ASN A 122 10.95 -3.17 14.52
CA ASN A 122 11.88 -4.22 14.11
C ASN A 122 12.00 -4.37 12.58
N HIS A 123 10.92 -4.07 11.85
CA HIS A 123 10.75 -4.42 10.44
C HIS A 123 9.98 -3.36 9.64
N ILE A 124 10.28 -3.30 8.34
CA ILE A 124 9.44 -2.69 7.31
C ILE A 124 8.69 -3.80 6.57
N TYR A 125 7.39 -3.60 6.34
CA TYR A 125 6.49 -4.57 5.72
C TYR A 125 5.99 -4.08 4.36
N ARG A 126 5.89 -5.01 3.41
CA ARG A 126 5.03 -4.89 2.23
C ARG A 126 3.95 -5.96 2.32
N GLY A 127 2.70 -5.54 2.38
CA GLY A 127 1.59 -6.42 2.71
C GLY A 127 1.82 -7.10 4.06
N SER A 128 1.88 -8.43 4.04
CA SER A 128 2.16 -9.33 5.17
C SER A 128 3.65 -9.65 5.37
N GLU A 129 4.52 -9.31 4.41
CA GLU A 129 5.92 -9.75 4.35
C GLU A 129 6.89 -8.68 4.87
N ALA A 130 7.89 -9.10 5.65
CA ALA A 130 8.98 -8.21 6.12
C ALA A 130 10.08 -8.09 5.06
N ILE A 131 10.20 -6.92 4.45
CA ILE A 131 11.09 -6.67 3.29
C ILE A 131 12.55 -6.42 3.68
N ASP A 132 12.84 -6.21 4.96
CA ASP A 132 14.18 -5.99 5.54
C ASP A 132 14.70 -7.22 6.33
N SER A 133 14.25 -8.40 5.91
CA SER A 133 14.66 -9.70 6.44
C SER A 133 15.92 -10.24 5.72
N SER A 134 16.47 -11.36 6.22
CA SER A 134 17.89 -11.76 6.05
C SER A 134 18.47 -11.88 4.63
N LEU A 135 17.66 -11.87 3.57
CA LEU A 135 18.12 -11.92 2.17
C LEU A 135 18.23 -10.53 1.54
N SER A 136 17.58 -9.52 2.13
CA SER A 136 17.31 -8.23 1.48
C SER A 136 18.21 -7.09 1.91
N GLY A 137 19.16 -7.33 2.82
CA GLY A 137 19.75 -6.25 3.62
C GLY A 137 18.83 -5.85 4.76
N LYS A 138 19.17 -4.79 5.52
CA LYS A 138 18.43 -4.41 6.73
C LYS A 138 18.39 -2.89 6.92
N ILE A 139 17.21 -2.37 7.23
CA ILE A 139 17.02 -0.99 7.71
C ILE A 139 17.54 -0.90 9.16
N LYS A 140 18.42 0.06 9.45
CA LYS A 140 19.11 0.14 10.76
C LYS A 140 18.19 0.61 11.88
N ASP A 141 17.26 1.53 11.60
CA ASP A 141 16.24 2.01 12.54
C ASP A 141 14.83 2.01 11.92
N PRO A 142 14.18 0.84 11.78
CA PRO A 142 12.84 0.72 11.19
C PRO A 142 11.81 1.60 11.92
N LYS A 143 11.96 1.76 13.24
CA LYS A 143 11.11 2.63 14.06
C LYS A 143 11.06 4.08 13.54
N THR A 144 12.16 4.63 13.04
CA THR A 144 12.21 5.99 12.49
C THR A 144 12.06 6.07 10.98
N PHE A 145 12.13 4.94 10.26
CA PHE A 145 12.00 4.88 8.80
C PHE A 145 10.77 5.60 8.22
N GLU A 146 10.97 6.41 7.19
CA GLU A 146 9.92 7.01 6.37
C GLU A 146 10.31 6.97 4.89
N PHE A 147 9.32 6.84 4.00
CA PHE A 147 9.56 7.02 2.58
C PHE A 147 9.88 8.49 2.28
N LEU A 148 10.76 8.73 1.30
CA LEU A 148 10.95 10.08 0.76
C LEU A 148 9.66 10.54 0.06
N PRO A 149 9.43 11.85 -0.13
CA PRO A 149 8.35 12.34 -0.98
C PRO A 149 8.45 11.72 -2.37
N ASN A 150 7.35 11.09 -2.82
CA ASN A 150 7.29 10.27 -4.05
C ASN A 150 8.24 9.06 -4.10
N GLY A 151 8.88 8.68 -2.98
CA GLY A 151 9.85 7.59 -2.84
C GLY A 151 9.27 6.17 -2.94
N ILE A 152 8.17 5.99 -3.66
CA ILE A 152 7.59 4.69 -4.02
C ILE A 152 7.24 4.81 -5.49
N ILE A 153 8.11 4.30 -6.36
CA ILE A 153 7.94 4.40 -7.81
C ILE A 153 8.05 2.98 -8.40
N ASN A 154 6.95 2.50 -8.97
CA ASN A 154 6.84 1.16 -9.52
C ASN A 154 7.26 0.08 -8.49
N ALA A 155 8.41 -0.57 -8.70
CA ALA A 155 8.97 -1.61 -7.84
C ALA A 155 10.17 -1.12 -6.98
N THR A 156 10.51 0.17 -7.11
CA THR A 156 11.64 0.83 -6.46
C THR A 156 11.15 1.73 -5.32
N LEU A 157 11.84 1.68 -4.18
CA LEU A 157 11.53 2.51 -3.02
C LEU A 157 12.76 3.33 -2.61
N TYR A 158 12.52 4.58 -2.24
CA TYR A 158 13.48 5.44 -1.57
C TYR A 158 12.92 5.87 -0.22
N GLY A 159 13.69 5.63 0.84
CA GLY A 159 13.32 6.01 2.20
C GLY A 159 14.53 6.39 3.02
N LYS A 160 14.29 6.88 4.22
CA LYS A 160 15.35 7.21 5.19
C LYS A 160 14.93 6.82 6.58
N ASP A 161 15.89 6.43 7.40
CA ASP A 161 15.72 6.40 8.85
C ASP A 161 16.43 7.60 9.50
N LYS A 162 16.54 7.60 10.82
CA LYS A 162 17.22 8.67 11.58
C LYS A 162 18.69 8.88 11.17
N TYR A 163 19.34 7.88 10.61
CA TYR A 163 20.79 7.85 10.36
C TYR A 163 21.15 7.77 8.88
N ASN A 164 20.41 7.01 8.07
CA ASN A 164 20.78 6.66 6.70
C ASN A 164 19.61 6.89 5.72
N VAL A 165 19.96 7.00 4.44
CA VAL A 165 19.02 6.98 3.31
C VAL A 165 19.22 5.68 2.56
N TYR A 166 18.13 5.13 2.03
CA TYR A 166 18.07 3.81 1.43
C TYR A 166 17.51 3.87 0.02
N TYR A 167 18.20 3.19 -0.90
CA TYR A 167 17.64 2.72 -2.17
C TYR A 167 17.21 1.27 -1.99
N ILE A 168 15.97 0.93 -2.34
CA ILE A 168 15.38 -0.39 -2.11
C ILE A 168 14.79 -0.88 -3.43
N GLU A 169 15.45 -1.85 -4.06
CA GLU A 169 15.09 -2.39 -5.38
C GLU A 169 14.38 -3.74 -5.20
N ASN A 170 13.16 -3.90 -5.72
CA ASN A 170 12.56 -5.23 -5.86
C ASN A 170 13.19 -5.94 -7.07
N LYS A 171 13.69 -7.15 -6.86
CA LYS A 171 14.35 -7.99 -7.88
C LYS A 171 13.59 -9.27 -8.09
N MET A 172 13.35 -9.62 -9.34
CA MET A 172 12.82 -10.93 -9.69
C MET A 172 13.89 -12.01 -9.47
N ILE A 173 13.53 -13.07 -8.76
CA ILE A 173 14.28 -14.33 -8.74
C ILE A 173 13.88 -15.17 -9.96
N ASN A 174 12.58 -15.17 -10.28
CA ASN A 174 11.98 -15.81 -11.43
C ASN A 174 10.65 -15.11 -11.77
N CYS A 175 9.83 -15.68 -12.67
CA CYS A 175 8.55 -15.09 -13.10
C CYS A 175 7.45 -14.98 -12.02
N PHE A 176 7.66 -15.56 -10.83
CA PHE A 176 6.69 -15.61 -9.73
C PHE A 176 7.26 -15.08 -8.41
N ASP A 177 8.56 -15.29 -8.16
CA ASP A 177 9.21 -14.91 -6.92
C ASP A 177 10.04 -13.62 -7.08
N THR A 178 9.92 -12.72 -6.09
CA THR A 178 10.74 -11.51 -5.99
C THR A 178 11.34 -11.38 -4.59
N TYR A 179 12.44 -10.65 -4.48
CA TYR A 179 13.02 -10.26 -3.20
C TYR A 179 13.43 -8.79 -3.24
N TYR A 180 13.57 -8.17 -2.08
CA TYR A 180 14.07 -6.80 -2.00
C TYR A 180 15.60 -6.78 -1.87
N SER A 181 16.25 -5.73 -2.34
CA SER A 181 17.65 -5.45 -2.09
C SER A 181 17.77 -4.01 -1.58
N ILE A 182 18.22 -3.88 -0.34
CA ILE A 182 18.33 -2.62 0.40
C ILE A 182 19.79 -2.17 0.37
N TYR A 183 20.02 -0.99 -0.18
CA TYR A 183 21.30 -0.34 -0.35
C TYR A 183 21.33 0.96 0.46
N GLU A 184 22.36 1.14 1.29
CA GLU A 184 22.60 2.42 1.97
C GLU A 184 23.26 3.39 1.00
N VAL A 185 22.65 4.57 0.86
CA VAL A 185 23.15 5.63 -0.02
C VAL A 185 24.32 6.34 0.66
N ASN A 186 25.54 5.88 0.38
CA ASN A 186 26.72 6.33 1.10
C ASN A 186 27.08 7.79 0.81
N GLY A 187 27.38 8.55 1.86
CA GLY A 187 27.83 9.94 1.77
C GLY A 187 26.75 10.99 1.49
N ILE A 188 25.48 10.61 1.35
CA ILE A 188 24.39 11.56 1.10
C ILE A 188 24.00 12.38 2.33
N ASN A 189 23.75 13.68 2.13
CA ASN A 189 23.17 14.55 3.14
C ASN A 189 21.67 14.27 3.31
N LYS A 190 21.34 13.35 4.21
CA LYS A 190 19.98 12.87 4.54
C LYS A 190 18.91 13.95 4.80
N ASP A 191 19.33 15.16 5.16
CA ASP A 191 18.43 16.27 5.51
C ASP A 191 18.11 17.18 4.31
N LYS A 192 18.75 16.96 3.16
CA LYS A 192 18.54 17.72 1.91
C LYS A 192 18.30 16.82 0.69
N VAL A 193 17.79 15.61 0.89
CA VAL A 193 17.56 14.66 -0.21
C VAL A 193 16.34 15.03 -1.03
N GLU A 194 16.53 15.11 -2.33
CA GLU A 194 15.48 15.30 -3.34
C GLU A 194 15.48 14.11 -4.31
N LEU A 195 14.30 13.55 -4.57
CA LEU A 195 14.07 12.50 -5.54
C LEU A 195 13.83 13.11 -6.92
N LEU A 196 14.56 12.65 -7.93
CA LEU A 196 14.46 13.17 -9.30
C LEU A 196 13.62 12.24 -10.19
N ASN A 197 13.85 10.93 -10.13
CA ASN A 197 13.03 9.89 -10.76
C ASN A 197 13.32 8.49 -10.14
N ASP A 198 12.84 7.42 -10.79
CA ASP A 198 13.05 5.99 -10.45
C ASP A 198 14.52 5.60 -10.21
N TRP A 199 15.48 6.36 -10.76
CA TRP A 199 16.91 6.01 -10.76
C TRP A 199 17.78 7.01 -10.01
N PHE A 200 17.45 8.31 -10.10
CA PHE A 200 18.28 9.40 -9.62
C PHE A 200 17.68 10.08 -8.38
N ILE A 201 18.54 10.25 -7.37
CA ILE A 201 18.32 11.16 -6.23
C ILE A 201 19.50 12.12 -6.12
N LYS A 202 19.34 13.21 -5.39
CA LYS A 202 20.43 14.14 -5.09
C LYS A 202 20.38 14.63 -3.65
N ASP A 203 21.47 15.20 -3.19
CA ASP A 203 21.48 16.11 -2.05
C ASP A 203 21.88 17.53 -2.49
N ASP A 204 22.49 18.34 -1.61
CA ASP A 204 22.95 19.70 -1.93
C ASP A 204 24.30 19.79 -2.67
N LYS A 205 24.93 18.66 -3.00
CA LYS A 205 26.29 18.60 -3.58
C LYS A 205 26.45 17.51 -4.65
N ASN A 206 25.77 16.39 -4.49
CA ASN A 206 26.00 15.16 -5.22
C ASN A 206 24.70 14.67 -5.89
N ILE A 207 24.86 14.03 -7.04
CA ILE A 207 23.82 13.23 -7.69
C ILE A 207 24.16 11.74 -7.43
N TYR A 208 23.13 10.92 -7.25
CA TYR A 208 23.23 9.48 -7.01
C TYR A 208 22.38 8.73 -8.03
N PHE A 209 22.86 7.57 -8.47
CA PHE A 209 22.18 6.66 -9.38
C PHE A 209 22.05 5.29 -8.70
N LYS A 210 20.83 4.76 -8.57
CA LYS A 210 20.54 3.50 -7.84
C LYS A 210 21.20 3.41 -6.46
N GLY A 211 21.30 4.54 -5.76
CA GLY A 211 21.89 4.64 -4.43
C GLY A 211 23.43 4.80 -4.40
N GLU A 212 24.13 4.70 -5.52
CA GLU A 212 25.57 4.96 -5.62
C GLU A 212 25.86 6.39 -6.08
N ILE A 213 26.98 6.97 -5.66
CA ILE A 213 27.36 8.33 -6.06
C ILE A 213 27.76 8.38 -7.54
N LEU A 214 27.23 9.36 -8.27
CA LEU A 214 27.50 9.53 -9.70
C LEU A 214 28.73 10.44 -9.88
N GLU A 215 29.91 9.83 -9.99
CA GLU A 215 31.18 10.57 -10.03
C GLU A 215 31.37 11.43 -11.29
N GLY A 216 31.94 12.63 -11.11
CA GLY A 216 32.30 13.53 -12.20
C GLY A 216 31.11 14.28 -12.83
N VAL A 217 29.95 14.30 -12.17
CA VAL A 217 28.77 15.08 -12.60
C VAL A 217 28.98 16.57 -12.38
N ASP A 218 28.56 17.39 -13.36
CA ASP A 218 28.33 18.81 -13.11
C ASP A 218 26.96 19.02 -12.46
N TYR A 219 26.95 19.06 -11.13
CA TYR A 219 25.73 19.17 -10.31
C TYR A 219 24.83 20.35 -10.71
N ASN A 220 25.41 21.50 -11.10
CA ASN A 220 24.64 22.71 -11.41
C ASN A 220 23.91 22.65 -12.74
N THR A 221 24.33 21.76 -13.65
CA THR A 221 23.73 21.58 -14.97
C THR A 221 23.07 20.22 -15.14
N PHE A 222 22.98 19.42 -14.07
CA PHE A 222 22.32 18.12 -14.10
C PHE A 222 20.80 18.27 -14.24
N GLU A 223 20.24 17.66 -15.28
CA GLU A 223 18.81 17.56 -15.56
C GLU A 223 18.41 16.08 -15.78
N VAL A 224 17.16 15.75 -15.48
CA VAL A 224 16.56 14.47 -15.89
C VAL A 224 15.68 14.73 -17.11
N LEU A 225 15.95 14.00 -18.19
CA LEU A 225 15.27 14.12 -19.47
C LEU A 225 13.92 13.37 -19.44
N PRO A 226 12.97 13.65 -20.37
CA PRO A 226 11.66 13.01 -20.39
C PRO A 226 11.66 11.48 -20.59
N ASN A 227 12.77 10.89 -21.04
CA ASN A 227 12.99 9.45 -21.16
C ASN A 227 13.55 8.82 -19.86
N GLY A 228 13.77 9.61 -18.81
CA GLY A 228 14.32 9.17 -17.51
C GLY A 228 15.85 9.17 -17.43
N GLU A 229 16.57 9.52 -18.49
CA GLU A 229 18.03 9.61 -18.49
C GLU A 229 18.51 10.89 -17.79
N GLY A 230 19.65 10.80 -17.10
CA GLY A 230 20.33 11.97 -16.57
C GLY A 230 21.18 12.63 -17.65
N LYS A 231 21.40 13.94 -17.56
CA LYS A 231 22.35 14.66 -18.43
C LYS A 231 22.92 15.86 -17.70
N ASP A 232 24.19 16.17 -17.94
CA ASP A 232 24.80 17.45 -17.57
C ASP A 232 25.41 18.14 -18.80
N LYS A 233 26.08 19.30 -18.60
CA LYS A 233 26.70 20.06 -19.69
C LYS A 233 27.84 19.32 -20.42
N ASN A 234 28.41 18.27 -19.81
CA ASN A 234 29.56 17.54 -20.32
C ASN A 234 29.15 16.23 -21.01
N ARG A 235 28.11 15.53 -20.52
CA ARG A 235 27.68 14.21 -21.03
C ARG A 235 26.24 13.83 -20.63
N SER A 236 25.68 12.86 -21.35
CA SER A 236 24.48 12.12 -20.95
C SER A 236 24.84 10.89 -20.09
N TYR A 237 23.90 10.48 -19.25
CA TYR A 237 23.94 9.30 -18.39
C TYR A 237 22.82 8.36 -18.83
N GLU A 238 23.06 7.64 -19.93
CA GLU A 238 22.11 6.70 -20.54
C GLU A 238 21.86 5.49 -19.63
N TYR A 239 20.60 5.21 -19.29
CA TYR A 239 20.22 3.94 -18.68
C TYR A 239 19.94 2.90 -19.77
N LEU A 240 21.01 2.28 -20.26
CA LEU A 240 20.92 1.23 -21.26
C LEU A 240 20.39 -0.07 -20.63
N THR A 241 19.10 -0.37 -20.82
CA THR A 241 18.50 -1.71 -20.64
C THR A 241 19.00 -2.74 -21.68
N LYS A 242 20.08 -2.43 -22.43
CA LYS A 242 20.59 -3.24 -23.55
C LYS A 242 21.08 -4.64 -23.15
N ASP A 243 21.38 -4.89 -21.87
CA ASP A 243 21.80 -6.22 -21.40
C ASP A 243 20.64 -7.10 -20.87
N GLU A 244 19.41 -6.57 -20.75
CA GLU A 244 18.23 -7.38 -20.37
C GLU A 244 17.51 -8.00 -21.59
N TRP A 245 17.85 -7.59 -22.81
CA TRP A 245 17.24 -8.07 -24.07
C TRP A 245 18.07 -9.16 -24.80
N LYS A 246 18.83 -9.98 -24.05
CA LYS A 246 19.60 -11.12 -24.60
C LYS A 246 18.87 -12.47 -24.57
N TRP A 247 17.55 -12.48 -24.32
CA TRP A 247 16.73 -13.70 -24.23
C TRP A 247 15.39 -13.59 -24.98
N PHE A 248 15.45 -13.28 -26.28
CA PHE A 248 14.45 -13.66 -27.29
C PHE A 248 15.15 -13.98 -28.62
#